data_AF-A0A925ES59-F1
#
_entry.id   AF-A0A925ES59-F1
#
_cell.length_a   1.000
_cell.length_b   1.000
_cell.length_c   1.000
_cell.angle_alpha   90.00
_cell.angle_beta   90.00
_cell.angle_gamma   90.00
#
_symmetry.space_group_name_H-M   'P 1'
#
loop_
_entity.id
_entity.type
_entity.pdbx_description
1 polymer ?
#
loop_
_entity_poly.entity_id
_entity_poly.type
_entity_poly.pdbx_seq_one_letter_code
_entity_poly.pdbx_strand_id
1 'polypeptide(L)'
;GCYSSDTHELVGVLTLKPVDHDIIKMRQVAVSESFQSKGIGTYLVKSSETFAKSKDFKRIELHARLESLAFYIKNEYIAEGEQFKEVGIDHQAMYKNL
;
A
#
# COMPACT_ATOMS: atom_id res chain seq x y z
N GLY A 1 -10.10 3.28 5.53
CA GLY A 1 -10.33 1.85 5.82
C GLY A 1 -11.39 1.31 4.88
N CYS A 2 -11.52 0.00 4.80
CA CYS A 2 -12.56 -0.71 4.06
C CYS A 2 -13.42 -1.48 5.07
N TYR A 3 -14.73 -1.28 5.03
CA TYR A 3 -15.70 -1.94 5.90
C TYR A 3 -16.50 -2.97 5.11
N SER A 4 -16.78 -4.12 5.73
CA SER A 4 -17.67 -5.14 5.19
C SER A 4 -19.11 -4.59 5.11
N SER A 5 -19.79 -4.76 3.97
CA SER A 5 -21.21 -4.39 3.84
C SER A 5 -22.12 -5.26 4.70
N ASP A 6 -21.71 -6.50 4.95
CA ASP A 6 -22.55 -7.50 5.60
C ASP A 6 -22.41 -7.41 7.12
N THR A 7 -21.17 -7.35 7.61
CA THR A 7 -20.86 -7.36 9.05
C THR A 7 -20.61 -5.97 9.63
N HIS A 8 -20.43 -4.94 8.79
CA HIS A 8 -20.03 -3.59 9.20
C HIS A 8 -18.66 -3.53 9.93
N GLU A 9 -17.87 -4.59 9.87
CA GLU A 9 -16.55 -4.66 10.49
C GLU A 9 -15.48 -4.02 9.59
N LEU A 10 -14.45 -3.46 10.22
CA LEU A 10 -13.27 -2.96 9.51
C LEU A 10 -12.41 -4.14 9.03
N VAL A 11 -12.40 -4.38 7.72
CA VAL A 11 -11.73 -5.54 7.11
C VAL A 11 -10.42 -5.20 6.42
N GLY A 12 -10.11 -3.92 6.22
CA GLY A 12 -8.85 -3.51 5.65
C GLY A 12 -8.48 -2.06 5.94
N VAL A 13 -7.19 -1.80 6.07
CA VAL A 13 -6.63 -0.49 6.43
C VAL A 13 -5.37 -0.20 5.62
N LEU A 14 -5.11 1.09 5.45
CA LEU A 14 -3.81 1.65 5.13
C LEU A 14 -3.74 3.05 5.71
N THR A 15 -2.53 3.58 5.81
CA THR A 15 -2.27 4.99 6.14
C THR A 15 -1.42 5.62 5.04
N LEU A 16 -1.62 6.91 4.84
CA LEU A 16 -0.83 7.73 3.92
C LEU A 16 -0.16 8.85 4.72
N LYS A 17 1.13 9.04 4.51
CA LYS A 17 1.93 10.07 5.18
C LYS A 17 2.73 10.84 4.13
N PRO A 18 2.49 12.15 3.93
CA PRO A 18 3.38 12.98 3.12
C PRO A 18 4.81 12.90 3.65
N VAL A 19 5.77 12.70 2.75
CA VAL A 19 7.21 12.65 3.09
C VAL A 19 7.99 13.72 2.34
N ASP A 20 7.43 14.26 1.26
CA ASP A 20 7.92 15.42 0.52
C ASP A 20 6.73 16.17 -0.11
N HIS A 21 6.99 17.26 -0.83
CA HIS A 21 6.01 18.03 -1.59
C HIS A 21 5.23 17.16 -2.59
N ASP A 22 5.96 16.34 -3.37
CA ASP A 22 5.38 15.52 -4.44
C ASP A 22 5.26 14.04 -4.08
N ILE A 23 5.70 13.64 -2.88
CA ILE A 23 5.82 12.24 -2.48
C ILE A 23 4.99 11.94 -1.23
N ILE A 24 4.16 10.90 -1.34
CA ILE A 24 3.39 10.36 -0.22
C ILE A 24 3.75 8.90 0.04
N LYS A 25 3.91 8.54 1.31
CA LYS A 25 4.26 7.17 1.72
C LYS A 25 3.05 6.40 2.20
N MET A 26 2.79 5.24 1.59
CA MET A 26 1.81 4.26 2.04
C MET A 26 2.40 3.35 3.11
N ARG A 27 1.69 3.22 4.22
CA ARG A 27 2.15 2.50 5.41
C ARG A 27 1.01 1.70 6.04
N GLN A 28 1.37 0.69 6.83
CA GLN A 28 0.42 -0.08 7.66
C GLN A 28 -0.75 -0.65 6.83
N VAL A 29 -0.45 -1.20 5.65
CA VAL A 29 -1.44 -1.89 4.82
C VAL A 29 -1.73 -3.24 5.46
N ALA A 30 -3.00 -3.50 5.76
CA ALA A 30 -3.45 -4.76 6.31
C ALA A 30 -4.86 -5.10 5.83
N VAL A 31 -5.11 -6.38 5.59
CA VAL A 31 -6.43 -6.94 5.28
C VAL A 31 -6.65 -8.12 6.21
N SER A 32 -7.82 -8.16 6.87
CA SER A 32 -8.21 -9.26 7.75
C SER A 32 -8.12 -10.59 7.00
N GLU A 33 -7.59 -11.64 7.65
CA GLU A 33 -7.26 -12.93 7.01
C GLU A 33 -8.46 -13.55 6.28
N SER A 34 -9.65 -13.53 6.90
CA SER A 34 -10.90 -14.04 6.30
C SER A 34 -11.39 -13.24 5.08
N PHE A 35 -10.75 -12.10 4.80
CA PHE A 35 -11.05 -11.17 3.71
C PHE A 35 -9.91 -11.02 2.71
N GLN A 36 -8.77 -11.69 2.91
CA GLN A 36 -7.67 -11.69 1.94
C GLN A 36 -8.05 -12.40 0.64
N SER A 37 -7.31 -12.10 -0.44
CA SER A 37 -7.54 -12.63 -1.79
C SER A 37 -8.92 -12.32 -2.42
N LYS A 38 -9.73 -11.45 -1.81
CA LYS A 38 -11.03 -10.97 -2.33
C LYS A 38 -10.94 -9.61 -3.04
N GLY A 39 -9.73 -9.14 -3.37
CA GLY A 39 -9.50 -7.86 -4.05
C GLY A 39 -9.48 -6.62 -3.16
N ILE A 40 -9.72 -6.75 -1.84
CA ILE A 40 -9.74 -5.61 -0.89
C ILE A 40 -8.40 -4.87 -0.84
N GLY A 41 -7.28 -5.59 -0.85
CA GLY A 41 -5.95 -4.96 -0.88
C GLY A 41 -5.75 -4.08 -2.12
N THR A 42 -6.10 -4.59 -3.31
CA THR A 42 -6.05 -3.82 -4.56
C THR A 42 -7.00 -2.64 -4.53
N TYR A 43 -8.20 -2.81 -3.97
CA TYR A 43 -9.15 -1.71 -3.80
C TYR A 43 -8.58 -0.59 -2.93
N LEU A 44 -7.97 -0.93 -1.79
CA LEU A 44 -7.32 0.03 -0.90
C LEU A 44 -6.17 0.77 -1.60
N VAL A 45 -5.27 0.04 -2.29
CA VAL A 45 -4.15 0.63 -3.02
C VAL A 45 -4.64 1.60 -4.09
N LYS A 46 -5.57 1.20 -4.97
CA LYS A 46 -6.12 2.08 -6.01
C LYS A 46 -6.85 3.31 -5.45
N SER A 47 -7.55 3.14 -4.33
CA SER A 47 -8.19 4.26 -3.62
C SER A 47 -7.14 5.24 -3.09
N SER A 48 -6.00 4.73 -2.60
CA SER A 48 -4.90 5.55 -2.12
C SER A 48 -4.19 6.30 -3.24
N GLU A 49 -4.01 5.68 -4.41
CA GLU A 49 -3.47 6.32 -5.61
C GLU A 49 -4.39 7.45 -6.08
N THR A 50 -5.70 7.20 -6.13
CA THR A 50 -6.71 8.21 -6.51
C THR A 50 -6.69 9.40 -5.56
N PHE A 51 -6.64 9.13 -4.25
CA PHE A 51 -6.53 10.17 -3.23
C PHE A 51 -5.23 10.98 -3.41
N ALA A 52 -4.09 10.31 -3.60
CA ALA A 52 -2.81 10.96 -3.76
C ALA A 52 -2.79 11.89 -4.99
N LYS A 53 -3.31 11.43 -6.14
CA LYS A 53 -3.49 12.27 -7.35
C LYS A 53 -4.38 13.49 -7.09
N SER A 54 -5.47 13.32 -6.34
CA SER A 54 -6.38 14.42 -5.98
C SER A 54 -5.74 15.47 -5.05
N LYS A 55 -4.58 15.15 -4.47
CA LYS A 55 -3.77 16.02 -3.62
C LYS A 55 -2.46 16.44 -4.30
N ASP A 56 -2.40 16.30 -5.63
CA ASP A 56 -1.29 16.69 -6.49
C ASP A 56 0.04 15.95 -6.29
N PHE A 57 0.09 14.92 -5.43
CA PHE A 57 1.26 14.05 -5.31
C PHE A 57 1.56 13.35 -6.63
N LYS A 58 2.86 13.26 -6.97
CA LYS A 58 3.35 12.67 -8.22
C LYS A 58 3.89 11.26 -8.03
N ARG A 59 4.16 10.87 -6.78
CA ARG A 59 4.73 9.57 -6.45
C ARG A 59 4.19 9.04 -5.14
N ILE A 60 3.86 7.75 -5.14
CA ILE A 60 3.54 6.99 -3.94
C ILE A 60 4.67 6.00 -3.67
N GLU A 61 5.16 5.97 -2.44
CA GLU A 61 6.22 5.07 -2.00
C GLU A 61 5.76 4.15 -0.89
N LEU A 62 6.40 2.99 -0.76
CA LEU A 62 6.14 2.04 0.31
C LEU A 62 7.37 1.18 0.58
N HIS A 63 7.36 0.56 1.76
CA HIS A 63 8.28 -0.52 2.10
C HIS A 63 7.47 -1.81 2.10
N ALA A 64 7.66 -2.67 1.11
CA ALA A 64 6.96 -3.94 0.99
C ALA A 64 7.73 -5.00 1.74
N ARG A 65 7.05 -5.82 2.56
CA ARG A 65 7.59 -7.10 3.00
C ARG A 65 7.87 -7.97 1.78
N LEU A 66 8.91 -8.81 1.81
CA LEU A 66 9.23 -9.70 0.69
C LEU A 66 8.04 -10.55 0.23
N GLU A 67 7.24 -11.05 1.18
CA GLU A 67 6.03 -11.85 0.92
C GLU A 67 4.95 -11.07 0.13
N SER A 68 4.94 -9.74 0.23
CA SER A 68 3.96 -8.86 -0.42
C SER A 68 4.46 -8.26 -1.74
N LEU A 69 5.68 -8.58 -2.20
CA LEU A 69 6.23 -7.98 -3.43
C LEU A 69 5.39 -8.29 -4.65
N ALA A 70 5.00 -9.55 -4.83
CA ALA A 70 4.17 -9.96 -5.96
C ALA A 70 2.83 -9.20 -6.01
N PHE A 71 2.26 -8.89 -4.84
CA PHE A 71 1.06 -8.06 -4.75
C PHE A 71 1.31 -6.64 -5.26
N TYR A 72 2.38 -5.98 -4.84
CA TYR A 72 2.68 -4.61 -5.27
C TYR A 72 3.13 -4.54 -6.73
N ILE A 73 3.90 -5.52 -7.23
CA ILE A 73 4.26 -5.64 -8.65
C ILE A 73 3.00 -5.76 -9.52
N LYS A 74 2.01 -6.56 -9.09
CA LYS A 74 0.72 -6.67 -9.79
C LYS A 74 -0.08 -5.37 -9.79
N ASN A 75 0.15 -4.49 -8.81
CA ASN A 75 -0.41 -3.13 -8.78
C ASN A 75 0.54 -2.09 -9.41
N GLU A 76 1.52 -2.54 -10.22
CA GLU A 76 2.43 -1.72 -11.03
C GLU A 76 3.40 -0.86 -10.21
N TYR A 77 3.70 -1.28 -8.98
CA TYR A 77 4.81 -0.69 -8.22
C TYR A 77 6.13 -1.30 -8.67
N ILE A 78 7.16 -0.45 -8.69
CA ILE A 78 8.52 -0.78 -9.10
C ILE A 78 9.39 -0.86 -7.85
N ALA A 79 10.22 -1.90 -7.75
CA ALA A 79 11.21 -2.01 -6.68
C ALA A 79 12.35 -1.00 -6.88
N GLU A 80 12.83 -0.43 -5.78
CA GLU A 80 13.89 0.58 -5.76
C GLU A 80 14.92 0.24 -4.68
N GLY A 81 16.20 0.31 -5.04
CA GLY A 81 17.32 0.04 -4.13
C GLY A 81 17.48 -1.43 -3.75
N GLU A 82 18.27 -1.69 -2.72
CA GLU A 82 18.51 -3.03 -2.17
C GLU A 82 17.49 -3.40 -1.10
N GLN A 83 17.39 -4.70 -0.81
CA GLN A 83 16.60 -5.20 0.31
C GLN A 83 17.21 -4.76 1.64
N PHE A 84 16.36 -4.46 2.62
CA PHE A 84 16.77 -4.04 3.96
C PHE A 84 15.86 -4.63 5.03
N LYS A 85 16.34 -4.66 6.28
CA LYS A 85 15.54 -5.09 7.43
C LYS A 85 14.83 -3.90 8.08
N GLU A 86 13.55 -4.05 8.33
CA GLU A 86 12.74 -3.12 9.12
C GLU A 86 11.96 -3.94 10.17
N VAL A 87 12.17 -3.62 11.45
CA VAL A 87 11.62 -4.35 12.60
C VAL A 87 11.91 -5.87 12.52
N GLY A 88 13.11 -6.24 12.07
CA GLY A 88 13.56 -7.63 11.94
C GLY A 88 13.05 -8.39 10.72
N ILE A 89 12.16 -7.80 9.92
CA ILE A 89 11.58 -8.40 8.72
C ILE A 89 12.25 -7.83 7.48
N ASP A 90 12.50 -8.68 6.47
CA ASP A 90 13.06 -8.25 5.20
C ASP A 90 12.02 -7.50 4.35
N HIS A 91 12.43 -6.33 3.87
CA HIS A 91 11.64 -5.41 3.08
C HIS A 91 12.40 -4.97 1.82
N GLN A 92 11.65 -4.48 0.85
CA GLN A 92 12.14 -3.80 -0.34
C GLN A 92 11.39 -2.47 -0.47
N ALA A 93 12.11 -1.39 -0.75
CA ALA A 93 11.46 -0.12 -1.09
C ALA A 93 10.82 -0.26 -2.49
N MET A 94 9.62 0.26 -2.64
CA MET A 94 8.91 0.29 -3.92
C MET A 94 8.20 1.62 -4.11
N TYR A 95 7.99 2.00 -5.36
CA TYR A 95 7.27 3.22 -5.72
C TYR A 95 6.39 3.04 -6.93
N LYS A 96 5.46 3.97 -7.11
CA LYS A 96 4.69 4.13 -8.35
C LYS A 96 4.53 5.63 -8.63
N ASN A 97 4.80 6.02 -9.88
CA ASN A 97 4.48 7.37 -10.35
C ASN A 97 2.97 7.46 -10.62
N LEU A 98 2.35 8.56 -10.21
CA LEU A 98 0.90 8.76 -10.19
C LEU A 98 0.41 9.56 -11.39
#